data_AF-A0A918PCC7-F1
#
_entry.id   AF-A0A918PCC7-F1
#
_cell.length_a   1.000
_cell.length_b   1.000
_cell.length_c   1.000
_cell.angle_alpha   90.00
_cell.angle_beta   90.00
_cell.angle_gamma   90.00
#
_symmetry.space_group_name_H-M   'P 1'
#
loop_
_entity.id
_entity.type
_entity.pdbx_description
1 polymer ?
#
loop_
_entity_poly.entity_id
_entity_poly.type
_entity_poly.pdbx_seq_one_letter_code
_entity_poly.pdbx_strand_id
1 'polypeptide(L)'
;MQWTSIIAIYSLFWVLSAFLVMPFGLRTPDEVEGHKVEKGHADSAPVNFRPKLIAKRATVVAAVLCGLFYLNYVNDWISVDDANLLGKLTGEPPVKDLGY
;
A
#
# COMPACT_ATOMS: atom_id res chain seq x y z
N MET A 1 -21.15 2.35 4.02
CA MET A 1 -19.99 1.66 4.63
C MET A 1 -19.97 1.89 6.14
N GLN A 2 -19.66 0.88 6.95
CA GLN A 2 -19.45 1.06 8.41
C GLN A 2 -18.16 1.84 8.65
N TRP A 3 -18.14 2.72 9.65
CA TRP A 3 -16.96 3.55 9.97
C TRP A 3 -15.76 2.69 10.41
N THR A 4 -16.02 1.55 11.05
CA THR A 4 -15.00 0.55 11.41
C THR A 4 -14.31 -0.03 10.18
N SER A 5 -15.06 -0.28 9.09
CA SER A 5 -14.50 -0.75 7.83
C SER A 5 -13.58 0.28 7.18
N ILE A 6 -13.92 1.57 7.28
CA ILE A 6 -13.08 2.66 6.74
C ILE A 6 -11.72 2.66 7.46
N ILE A 7 -11.72 2.55 8.79
CA ILE A 7 -10.49 2.49 9.59
C ILE A 7 -9.66 1.25 9.26
N ALA A 8 -10.30 0.10 9.11
CA ALA A 8 -9.62 -1.15 8.75
C ALA A 8 -8.92 -1.04 7.38
N ILE A 9 -9.62 -0.54 6.37
CA ILE A 9 -9.06 -0.36 5.02
C ILE A 9 -7.95 0.69 5.02
N TYR A 10 -8.15 1.82 5.69
CA TYR A 10 -7.10 2.82 5.84
C TYR A 10 -5.84 2.23 6.47
N SER A 11 -5.99 1.42 7.52
CA SER A 11 -4.86 0.76 8.20
C SER A 11 -4.14 -0.22 7.27
N LEU A 12 -4.87 -0.99 6.46
CA LEU A 12 -4.30 -1.89 5.47
C LEU A 12 -3.51 -1.12 4.40
N PHE A 13 -4.10 -0.07 3.82
CA PHE A 13 -3.40 0.79 2.86
C PHE A 13 -2.19 1.48 3.48
N TRP A 14 -2.25 1.86 4.75
CA TRP A 14 -1.15 2.48 5.45
C TRP A 14 0.05 1.53 5.59
N VAL A 15 -0.19 0.28 5.99
CA VAL A 15 0.87 -0.74 6.08
C VAL A 15 1.48 -1.02 4.70
N LEU A 16 0.64 -1.22 3.67
CA LEU A 16 1.13 -1.43 2.30
C LEU A 16 1.93 -0.24 1.77
N SER A 17 1.46 0.98 2.04
CA SER A 17 2.15 2.22 1.65
C SER A 17 3.49 2.38 2.38
N ALA A 18 3.58 1.95 3.63
CA ALA A 18 4.83 1.97 4.38
C ALA A 18 5.90 1.10 3.69
N PHE A 19 5.54 -0.11 3.25
CA PHE A 19 6.44 -0.97 2.47
C PHE A 19 6.79 -0.37 1.11
N LEU A 20 5.81 0.22 0.41
CA LEU A 20 6.04 0.87 -0.88
C LEU A 20 7.01 2.05 -0.78
N VAL A 21 6.92 2.85 0.30
CA VAL A 21 7.73 4.05 0.48
C VAL A 21 9.11 3.74 1.06
N MET A 22 9.25 2.68 1.85
CA MET A 22 10.49 2.29 2.53
C MET A 22 11.75 2.21 1.63
N PRO A 23 11.70 1.65 0.39
CA PRO A 23 12.88 1.62 -0.47
C PRO A 23 13.36 3.01 -0.92
N PHE A 24 12.52 4.05 -0.79
CA PHE A 24 12.83 5.38 -1.27
C PHE A 24 13.42 6.26 -0.16
N GLY A 25 14.71 6.56 -0.28
CA GLY A 25 15.42 7.52 0.58
C GLY A 25 16.26 6.90 1.70
N LEU A 26 16.47 5.58 1.66
CA LEU A 26 17.54 4.93 2.41
C LEU A 26 18.83 5.06 1.60
N ARG A 27 19.93 5.35 2.29
CA ARG A 27 21.29 5.33 1.73
C ARG A 27 22.12 4.34 2.51
N THR A 28 22.83 3.46 1.82
CA THR A 28 23.75 2.51 2.44
C THR A 28 25.08 3.18 2.77
N PRO A 29 25.87 2.64 3.71
CA PRO A 29 27.19 3.16 4.07
C PRO A 29 28.14 3.28 2.88
N ASP A 30 28.05 2.34 1.93
CA ASP A 30 28.85 2.33 0.69
C ASP A 30 28.55 3.53 -0.24
N GLU A 31 27.36 4.13 -0.12
CA GLU A 31 26.94 5.28 -0.93
C GLU A 31 27.32 6.63 -0.29
N VAL A 32 27.90 6.63 0.92
CA VAL A 32 28.28 7.85 1.66
C VAL A 32 29.79 7.90 1.82
N GLU A 33 30.42 8.75 1.00
CA GLU A 33 31.88 8.94 1.01
C GLU A 33 32.36 9.35 2.41
N GLY A 34 33.21 8.53 3.04
CA GLY A 34 33.77 8.76 4.37
C GLY A 34 33.01 8.10 5.55
N HIS A 35 31.95 7.34 5.32
CA HIS A 35 31.27 6.59 6.39
C HIS A 35 31.84 5.17 6.54
N LYS A 36 32.47 4.89 7.68
CA LYS A 36 32.89 3.53 8.05
C LYS A 36 31.81 2.88 8.89
N VAL A 37 31.39 1.67 8.50
CA VAL A 37 30.47 0.84 9.26
C VAL A 37 31.09 0.55 10.63
N GLU A 38 30.39 0.91 11.71
CA GLU A 38 30.86 0.62 13.07
C GLU A 38 30.90 -0.89 13.32
N LYS A 39 31.92 -1.35 14.06
CA LYS A 39 32.21 -2.77 14.26
C LYS A 39 31.01 -3.49 14.90
N GLY A 40 30.37 -4.39 14.16
CA GLY A 40 29.20 -5.15 14.60
C GLY A 40 27.89 -4.78 13.90
N HIS A 41 27.86 -3.70 13.12
CA HIS A 41 26.75 -3.39 12.22
C HIS A 41 26.92 -4.12 10.89
N ALA A 42 25.81 -4.57 10.29
CA ALA A 42 25.84 -5.13 8.94
C ALA A 42 26.11 -4.01 7.93
N ASP A 43 26.92 -4.29 6.89
CA ASP A 43 27.24 -3.31 5.84
C ASP A 43 26.00 -2.81 5.09
N SER A 44 24.90 -3.55 5.14
CA SER A 44 23.61 -3.17 4.54
C SER A 44 22.73 -2.28 5.43
N ALA A 45 23.13 -1.96 6.66
CA ALA A 45 22.33 -1.13 7.56
C ALA A 45 22.28 0.32 7.05
N PRO A 46 21.08 0.91 6.83
CA PRO A 46 20.97 2.26 6.32
C PRO A 46 21.61 3.28 7.27
N VAL A 47 22.44 4.19 6.73
CA VAL A 47 23.10 5.25 7.51
C VAL A 47 22.09 6.28 8.03
N ASN A 48 21.01 6.49 7.29
CA ASN A 48 20.04 7.55 7.55
C ASN A 48 18.62 6.98 7.68
N PHE A 49 18.35 6.26 8.77
CA PHE A 49 17.01 5.78 9.06
C PHE A 49 16.13 6.91 9.62
N ARG A 50 15.22 7.45 8.80
CA ARG A 50 14.29 8.55 9.16
C ARG A 50 12.84 8.04 9.26
N PRO A 51 12.47 7.30 10.32
CA PRO A 51 11.16 6.65 10.42
C PRO A 51 9.99 7.63 10.36
N LYS A 52 10.15 8.84 10.91
CA LYS A 52 9.12 9.89 10.86
C LYS A 52 8.80 10.35 9.42
N LEU A 53 9.80 10.40 8.55
CA LEU A 53 9.61 10.82 7.15
C LEU A 53 8.89 9.72 6.35
N ILE A 54 9.25 8.46 6.61
CA ILE A 54 8.61 7.28 6.02
C ILE A 54 7.14 7.24 6.44
N ALA A 55 6.86 7.38 7.75
CA ALA A 55 5.49 7.42 8.26
C ALA A 55 4.68 8.55 7.64
N LYS A 56 5.23 9.76 7.51
CA LYS A 56 4.54 10.89 6.87
C LYS A 56 4.20 10.61 5.40
N ARG A 57 5.16 10.09 4.63
CA ARG A 57 4.96 9.73 3.22
C ARG A 57 3.93 8.60 3.09
N ALA A 58 4.02 7.56 3.92
CA ALA A 58 3.08 6.45 3.95
C ALA A 58 1.66 6.94 4.27
N THR A 59 1.49 7.84 5.24
CA THR A 59 0.20 8.47 5.57
C THR A 59 -0.39 9.23 4.39
N VAL A 60 0.42 10.01 3.67
CA VAL A 60 -0.07 10.75 2.48
C VAL A 60 -0.52 9.78 1.38
N VAL A 61 0.30 8.78 1.05
CA VAL A 61 -0.04 7.78 0.01
C VAL A 61 -1.28 7.00 0.41
N ALA A 62 -1.36 6.52 1.64
CA ALA A 62 -2.49 5.77 2.15
C ALA A 62 -3.78 6.60 2.19
N ALA A 63 -3.71 7.88 2.56
CA ALA A 63 -4.85 8.77 2.55
C ALA A 63 -5.38 8.99 1.12
N VAL A 64 -4.49 9.15 0.13
CA VAL A 64 -4.88 9.28 -1.28
C VAL A 64 -5.54 7.99 -1.79
N LEU A 65 -4.93 6.82 -1.53
CA LEU A 65 -5.48 5.53 -1.97
C LEU A 65 -6.83 5.23 -1.30
N CYS A 66 -6.94 5.47 0.01
CA CYS A 66 -8.18 5.30 0.74
C CYS A 66 -9.26 6.29 0.26
N GLY A 67 -8.87 7.53 -0.07
CA GLY A 67 -9.77 8.54 -0.63
C GLY A 67 -10.29 8.14 -2.00
N LEU A 68 -9.42 7.65 -2.89
CA LEU A 68 -9.82 7.13 -4.20
C LEU A 68 -10.73 5.91 -4.09
N PHE A 69 -10.41 4.98 -3.18
CA PHE A 69 -11.27 3.84 -2.89
C PHE A 69 -12.65 4.27 -2.40
N TYR A 70 -12.71 5.24 -1.48
CA TYR A 70 -13.97 5.76 -0.96
C TYR A 70 -14.79 6.51 -2.03
N LEU A 71 -14.13 7.30 -2.87
CA LEU A 71 -14.79 7.97 -4.00
C LEU A 71 -15.35 6.96 -5.00
N ASN A 72 -14.60 5.91 -5.30
CA ASN A 72 -15.10 4.83 -6.13
C ASN A 72 -16.31 4.14 -5.47
N TYR A 73 -16.25 3.85 -4.16
CA TYR A 73 -17.36 3.27 -3.41
C TYR A 73 -18.65 4.11 -3.45
N VAL A 74 -18.52 5.45 -3.47
CA VAL A 74 -19.69 6.35 -3.51
C VAL A 74 -20.23 6.55 -4.92
N ASN A 75 -19.36 6.63 -5.93
CA ASN A 75 -19.75 6.96 -7.29
C ASN A 75 -19.90 5.74 -8.22
N ASP A 76 -19.51 4.55 -7.75
CA ASP A 76 -19.58 3.28 -8.47
C ASP A 76 -18.93 3.32 -9.87
N TRP A 77 -17.76 3.98 -9.97
CA TRP A 77 -17.04 4.15 -11.24
C TRP A 77 -16.45 2.85 -11.79
N ILE A 78 -16.09 1.92 -10.91
CA ILE A 78 -15.46 0.64 -11.27
C ILE A 78 -16.15 -0.41 -10.41
N SER A 79 -16.84 -1.35 -11.05
CA SER A 79 -17.56 -2.41 -10.36
C SER A 79 -16.77 -3.72 -10.38
N VAL A 80 -17.23 -4.70 -9.61
CA VAL A 80 -16.63 -6.04 -9.55
C VAL A 80 -16.74 -6.73 -10.92
N ASP A 81 -17.78 -6.43 -11.68
CA ASP A 81 -17.98 -6.97 -13.04
C ASP A 81 -16.92 -6.49 -14.04
N ASP A 82 -16.34 -5.31 -13.82
CA ASP A 82 -15.24 -4.82 -14.65
C ASP A 82 -13.99 -5.67 -14.45
N ALA A 83 -13.74 -6.09 -13.21
CA ALA A 83 -12.65 -6.99 -12.83
C ALA A 83 -12.96 -8.48 -13.11
N ASN A 84 -14.21 -8.85 -13.39
CA ASN A 84 -14.63 -10.24 -13.63
C ASN A 84 -14.23 -10.72 -15.04
N LEU A 85 -12.93 -10.89 -15.28
CA LEU A 85 -12.41 -11.39 -16.55
C LEU A 85 -12.81 -12.85 -16.80
N LEU A 86 -12.83 -13.68 -15.76
CA LEU A 86 -13.12 -15.10 -15.88
C LEU A 86 -14.56 -15.33 -16.36
N GLY A 87 -15.55 -14.66 -15.77
CA GLY A 87 -16.94 -14.76 -16.20
C GLY A 87 -17.17 -14.23 -17.62
N LYS A 88 -16.41 -13.20 -18.04
CA LYS A 88 -16.43 -12.70 -19.43
C LYS A 88 -15.89 -13.72 -20.43
N LEU A 89 -14.92 -14.55 -20.02
CA LEU A 89 -14.30 -15.57 -20.88
C LEU A 89 -15.11 -16.87 -20.96
N THR A 90 -15.73 -17.29 -19.84
CA THR A 90 -16.49 -18.55 -19.76
C THR A 90 -17.96 -18.39 -20.14
N GLY A 91 -18.46 -17.16 -20.29
CA GLY A 91 -19.87 -16.88 -20.59
C GLY A 91 -20.82 -17.19 -19.44
N GLU A 92 -20.29 -17.56 -18.27
CA GLU A 92 -21.04 -17.87 -17.07
C GLU A 92 -20.55 -16.99 -15.93
N PRO A 93 -21.44 -16.31 -15.18
CA PRO A 93 -21.01 -15.65 -13.96
C PRO A 93 -20.42 -16.68 -12.99
N PRO A 94 -19.40 -16.33 -12.19
CA PRO A 94 -18.75 -17.26 -11.27
C PRO A 94 -19.71 -17.90 -10.25
N VAL A 95 -20.89 -17.29 -10.02
CA VAL A 95 -22.01 -17.91 -9.32
C VAL A 95 -23.31 -17.55 -10.06
N LYS A 96 -24.13 -18.55 -10.42
CA LYS A 96 -25.36 -18.35 -11.19
C LYS A 96 -26.56 -17.86 -10.37
N ASP A 97 -26.50 -18.01 -9.05
CA ASP A 97 -27.52 -17.53 -8.12
C ASP A 97 -26.94 -17.61 -6.70
N LEU A 98 -26.93 -16.52 -5.94
CA LEU A 98 -26.45 -16.57 -4.55
C LEU A 98 -27.53 -17.12 -3.60
N GLY A 99 -28.77 -17.32 -4.07
CA GLY A 99 -29.82 -18.04 -3.35
C GLY A 99 -30.31 -17.39 -2.05
N TYR A 100 -29.91 -16.16 -1.78
CA TYR A 100 -30.35 -15.33 -0.64
C TYR A 100 -30.52 -13.89 -1.10
#